data_AF-A0AAW3H9V1-F1
#
_entry.id   AF-A0AAW3H9V1-F1
#
_cell.length_a   1.000
_cell.length_b   1.000
_cell.length_c   1.000
_cell.angle_alpha   90.00
_cell.angle_beta   90.00
_cell.angle_gamma   90.00
#
_symmetry.space_group_name_H-M   'P 1'
#
loop_
_entity.id
_entity.type
_entity.pdbx_description
1 polymer ?
#
loop_
_entity_poly.entity_id
_entity_poly.type
_entity_poly.pdbx_seq_one_letter_code
_entity_poly.pdbx_strand_id
1 'polypeptide(L)'
;KVLLPGATTLVRLVSEIRERANQQLWKKLAALPDSWQTARVTELLDIPEGQRISPLEQLKKGPVTVSGPAFTEALDRYIRLRNLEFSRLSFTGLPAIQLRNLARYAGMASVKYIARMPQQRKLAVLTAFVKAQETAALDEAVDVLDMLILDITRAAKKTGQKKRLRTLKDLDRAALLLAQACSLLLAEQADDAELRETIFSSIPKSRLAESVSKVNELARPQNNNFHDEMV
;
A
#
# COMPACT_ATOMS: atom_id res chain seq x y z
N LYS A 1 -55.88 13.52 29.90
CA LYS A 1 -55.07 14.54 29.19
C LYS A 1 -53.63 14.39 29.70
N VAL A 2 -52.69 13.87 28.91
CA VAL A 2 -51.29 13.70 29.34
C VAL A 2 -50.55 15.02 29.07
N LEU A 3 -50.08 15.69 30.13
CA LEU A 3 -49.25 16.88 29.99
C LEU A 3 -47.81 16.44 29.67
N LEU A 4 -47.28 16.90 28.54
CA LEU A 4 -45.89 16.66 28.19
C LEU A 4 -44.99 17.53 29.08
N PRO A 5 -43.83 17.02 29.52
CA PRO A 5 -42.86 17.81 30.26
C PRO A 5 -42.33 18.98 29.41
N GLY A 6 -41.96 20.08 30.07
CA GLY A 6 -41.36 21.24 29.40
C GLY A 6 -40.05 20.88 28.68
N ALA A 7 -39.73 21.61 27.61
CA ALA A 7 -38.56 21.32 26.76
C ALA A 7 -37.25 21.27 27.55
N THR A 8 -37.06 22.14 28.54
CA THR A 8 -35.88 22.15 29.42
C THR A 8 -35.77 20.88 30.27
N THR A 9 -36.90 20.36 30.75
CA THR A 9 -36.95 19.08 31.48
C THR A 9 -36.55 17.91 30.59
N LEU A 10 -37.04 17.89 29.34
CA LEU A 10 -36.65 16.87 28.36
C LEU A 10 -35.16 16.93 28.02
N VAL A 11 -34.60 18.12 27.78
CA VAL A 11 -33.17 18.29 27.48
C VAL A 11 -32.29 17.79 28.63
N ARG A 12 -32.65 18.11 29.88
CA ARG A 12 -31.92 17.62 31.06
C ARG A 12 -31.99 16.11 31.16
N LEU A 13 -33.18 15.52 31.02
CA LEU A 13 -33.37 14.07 31.07
C LEU A 13 -32.55 13.35 29.99
N VAL A 14 -32.60 13.83 28.75
CA VAL A 14 -31.81 13.26 27.64
C VAL A 14 -30.31 13.36 27.93
N SER A 15 -29.85 14.51 28.46
CA SER A 15 -28.44 14.71 28.79
C SER A 15 -27.97 13.75 29.89
N GLU A 16 -28.77 13.56 30.94
CA GLU A 16 -28.47 12.60 32.02
C GLU A 16 -28.42 11.15 31.51
N ILE A 17 -29.37 10.75 30.67
CA ILE A 17 -29.39 9.39 30.09
C ILE A 17 -28.15 9.18 29.21
N ARG A 18 -27.79 10.16 28.38
CA ARG A 18 -26.58 10.10 27.53
C ARG A 18 -25.32 9.98 28.38
N GLU A 19 -25.21 10.76 29.45
CA GLU A 19 -24.05 10.70 30.34
C GLU A 19 -23.94 9.33 31.02
N ARG A 20 -25.05 8.80 31.55
CA ARG A 20 -25.09 7.44 32.12
C ARG A 20 -24.68 6.37 31.10
N ALA A 21 -25.19 6.46 29.87
CA ALA A 21 -24.85 5.52 28.80
C ALA A 21 -23.36 5.60 28.42
N ASN A 22 -22.79 6.81 28.36
CA ASN A 22 -21.36 7.01 28.11
C ASN A 22 -20.51 6.42 29.22
N GLN A 23 -20.87 6.65 30.49
CA GLN A 23 -20.13 6.10 31.63
C GLN A 23 -20.17 4.57 31.62
N GLN A 24 -21.32 3.96 31.30
CA GLN A 24 -21.42 2.51 31.14
C GLN A 24 -20.53 1.98 30.01
N LEU A 25 -20.51 2.66 28.86
CA LEU A 25 -19.63 2.31 27.74
C LEU A 25 -18.16 2.40 28.14
N TRP A 26 -17.75 3.50 28.79
CA TRP A 26 -16.38 3.66 29.25
C TRP A 26 -16.00 2.60 30.27
N LYS A 27 -16.94 2.20 31.14
CA LYS A 27 -16.70 1.11 32.10
C LYS A 27 -16.37 -0.19 31.39
N LYS A 28 -17.18 -0.56 30.40
CA LYS A 28 -16.99 -1.79 29.63
C LYS A 28 -15.67 -1.74 28.87
N LEU A 29 -15.38 -0.66 28.15
CA LEU A 29 -14.15 -0.51 27.37
C LEU A 29 -12.90 -0.50 28.25
N ALA A 30 -12.92 0.21 29.38
CA ALA A 30 -11.79 0.28 30.29
C ALA A 30 -11.50 -1.05 31.01
N ALA A 31 -12.47 -1.97 31.04
CA ALA A 31 -12.34 -3.29 31.64
C ALA A 31 -11.95 -4.38 30.64
N LEU A 32 -11.87 -4.08 29.34
CA LEU A 32 -11.42 -5.06 28.34
C LEU A 32 -9.93 -5.40 28.47
N PRO A 33 -9.01 -4.43 28.59
CA PRO A 33 -7.59 -4.73 28.63
C PRO A 33 -7.21 -5.35 29.98
N ASP A 34 -6.29 -6.32 29.95
CA ASP A 34 -5.69 -6.82 31.19
C ASP A 34 -4.72 -5.80 31.80
N SER A 35 -4.06 -6.15 32.91
CA SER A 35 -3.12 -5.26 33.61
C SER A 35 -1.91 -4.88 32.75
N TRP A 36 -1.39 -5.81 31.96
CA TRP A 36 -0.25 -5.58 31.07
C TRP A 36 -0.66 -4.65 29.93
N GLN A 37 -1.76 -4.94 29.25
CA GLN A 37 -2.30 -4.11 28.17
C GLN A 37 -2.63 -2.70 28.67
N THR A 38 -3.22 -2.60 29.88
CA THR A 38 -3.51 -1.32 30.54
C THR A 38 -2.25 -0.48 30.75
N ALA A 39 -1.17 -1.09 31.23
CA ALA A 39 0.12 -0.43 31.38
C ALA A 39 0.65 0.04 30.00
N ARG A 40 0.69 -0.87 29.02
CA ARG A 40 1.20 -0.58 27.67
C ARG A 40 0.44 0.55 26.97
N VAL A 41 -0.88 0.59 27.04
CA VAL A 41 -1.64 1.68 26.40
C VAL A 41 -1.52 3.00 27.14
N THR A 42 -1.34 2.96 28.45
CA THR A 42 -1.13 4.17 29.25
C THR A 42 0.24 4.78 28.94
N GLU A 43 1.27 3.96 28.78
CA GLU A 43 2.63 4.38 28.38
C GLU A 43 2.67 5.08 27.01
N LEU A 44 1.67 4.88 26.13
CA LEU A 44 1.58 5.60 24.86
C LEU A 44 1.45 7.12 25.05
N LEU A 45 1.00 7.55 26.23
CA LEU A 45 0.85 8.96 26.58
C LEU A 45 2.16 9.61 27.01
N ASP A 46 3.15 8.81 27.41
CA ASP A 46 4.41 9.31 27.94
C ASP A 46 5.37 9.64 26.80
N ILE A 47 6.18 10.68 26.97
CA ILE A 47 7.21 11.05 26.00
C ILE A 47 8.51 10.39 26.45
N PRO A 48 9.06 9.41 25.70
CA PRO A 48 10.31 8.77 26.06
C PRO A 48 11.47 9.76 26.08
N GLU A 49 12.50 9.47 26.87
CA GLU A 49 13.71 10.29 26.92
C GLU A 49 14.34 10.44 25.52
N GLY A 50 14.75 11.66 25.18
CA GLY A 50 15.28 12.00 23.86
C GLY A 50 14.24 12.16 22.74
N GLN A 51 12.96 11.88 22.99
CA GLN A 51 11.89 12.07 22.00
C GLN A 51 11.12 13.38 22.22
N ARG A 52 10.54 13.90 21.13
CA ARG A 52 9.71 15.13 21.15
C ARG A 52 8.21 14.86 21.19
N ILE A 53 7.79 13.66 20.78
CA ILE A 53 6.39 13.26 20.65
C ILE A 53 6.19 11.90 21.30
N SER A 54 5.01 11.67 21.87
CA SER A 54 4.69 10.38 22.50
C SER A 54 4.44 9.28 21.46
N PRO A 55 4.49 7.99 21.85
CA PRO A 55 4.11 6.90 20.97
C PRO A 55 2.69 7.05 20.43
N LEU A 56 1.74 7.56 21.23
CA LEU A 56 0.38 7.86 20.75
C LEU A 56 0.40 8.83 19.55
N GLU A 57 1.18 9.92 19.61
CA GLU A 57 1.30 10.86 18.49
C GLU A 57 1.99 10.27 17.28
N GLN A 58 2.94 9.35 17.47
CA GLN A 58 3.54 8.60 16.36
C GLN A 58 2.51 7.70 15.68
N LEU A 59 1.72 6.97 16.46
CA LEU A 59 0.71 6.05 15.95
C LEU A 59 -0.41 6.75 15.16
N LYS A 60 -0.68 8.02 15.45
CA LYS A 60 -1.64 8.84 14.69
C LYS A 60 -1.19 9.18 13.28
N LYS A 61 0.12 9.11 12.98
CA LYS A 61 0.67 9.52 11.70
C LYS A 61 0.63 8.36 10.72
N GLY A 62 -0.27 8.44 9.75
CA GLY A 62 -0.26 7.58 8.58
C GLY A 62 0.85 7.95 7.58
N PRO A 63 1.12 7.08 6.60
CA PRO A 63 2.07 7.36 5.54
C PRO A 63 1.63 8.56 4.69
N VAL A 64 2.58 9.43 4.33
CA VAL A 64 2.33 10.63 3.50
C VAL A 64 3.01 10.57 2.13
N THR A 65 3.81 9.53 1.88
CA THR A 65 4.50 9.27 0.62
C THR A 65 4.40 7.80 0.26
N VAL A 66 4.53 7.50 -1.03
CA VAL A 66 4.64 6.12 -1.54
C VAL A 66 6.12 5.87 -1.83
N SER A 67 6.76 5.05 -0.99
CA SER A 67 8.16 4.66 -1.15
C SER A 67 8.44 3.38 -0.36
N GLY A 68 9.49 2.63 -0.71
CA GLY A 68 9.92 1.46 0.06
C GLY A 68 10.09 1.76 1.56
N PRO A 69 10.82 2.83 1.95
CA PRO A 69 10.92 3.25 3.35
C PRO A 69 9.56 3.57 4.00
N ALA A 70 8.65 4.24 3.28
CA ALA A 70 7.31 4.55 3.80
C ALA A 70 6.46 3.28 4.02
N PHE A 71 6.61 2.27 3.17
CA PHE A 71 5.97 0.97 3.37
C PHE A 71 6.51 0.27 4.62
N THR A 72 7.83 0.26 4.82
CA THR A 72 8.44 -0.30 6.04
C THR A 72 7.95 0.44 7.29
N GLU A 73 7.88 1.78 7.25
CA GLU A 73 7.37 2.58 8.37
C GLU A 73 5.87 2.28 8.66
N ALA A 74 5.05 2.11 7.62
CA ALA A 74 3.65 1.73 7.77
C ALA A 74 3.50 0.34 8.41
N LEU A 75 4.31 -0.64 7.98
CA LEU A 75 4.35 -1.98 8.57
C LEU A 75 4.83 -1.97 10.02
N ASP A 76 5.90 -1.23 10.33
CA ASP A 76 6.42 -1.12 11.69
C ASP A 76 5.37 -0.53 12.63
N ARG A 77 4.61 0.48 12.16
CA ARG A 77 3.49 1.04 12.92
C ARG A 77 2.38 0.00 13.15
N TYR A 78 2.01 -0.76 12.13
CA TYR A 78 1.05 -1.87 12.29
C TYR A 78 1.56 -2.92 13.29
N ILE A 79 2.82 -3.33 13.19
CA ILE A 79 3.44 -4.31 14.10
C ILE A 79 3.43 -3.80 15.54
N ARG A 80 3.77 -2.52 15.77
CA ARG A 80 3.68 -1.89 17.11
C ARG A 80 2.28 -1.99 17.70
N LEU A 81 1.23 -1.73 16.90
CA LEU A 81 -0.17 -1.82 17.34
C LEU A 81 -0.58 -3.27 17.60
N ARG A 82 -0.22 -4.19 16.68
CA ARG A 82 -0.51 -5.62 16.79
C ARG A 82 0.14 -6.23 18.05
N ASN A 83 1.36 -5.78 18.37
CA ASN A 83 2.09 -6.23 19.56
C ASN A 83 1.44 -5.80 20.88
N LEU A 84 0.44 -4.91 20.87
CA LEU A 84 -0.38 -4.61 22.06
C LEU A 84 -1.48 -5.68 22.30
N GLU A 85 -1.69 -6.59 21.34
CA GLU A 85 -2.62 -7.72 21.42
C GLU A 85 -4.10 -7.35 21.60
N PHE A 86 -4.50 -6.14 21.23
CA PHE A 86 -5.90 -5.67 21.30
C PHE A 86 -6.83 -6.39 20.32
N SER A 87 -6.29 -7.03 19.28
CA SER A 87 -7.04 -7.87 18.36
C SER A 87 -7.67 -9.10 19.02
N ARG A 88 -7.14 -9.56 20.17
CA ARG A 88 -7.69 -10.69 20.94
C ARG A 88 -8.86 -10.28 21.84
N LEU A 89 -9.05 -8.99 22.08
CA LEU A 89 -10.12 -8.49 22.94
C LEU A 89 -11.49 -8.60 22.26
N SER A 90 -12.50 -8.99 23.03
CA SER A 90 -13.88 -9.06 22.54
C SER A 90 -14.58 -7.73 22.70
N PHE A 91 -14.87 -7.07 21.56
CA PHE A 91 -15.69 -5.85 21.50
C PHE A 91 -17.18 -6.15 21.24
N THR A 92 -17.57 -7.42 21.30
CA THR A 92 -18.93 -7.89 21.03
C THR A 92 -19.93 -7.23 21.98
N GLY A 93 -21.06 -6.77 21.43
CA GLY A 93 -22.10 -6.10 22.20
C GLY A 93 -21.81 -4.63 22.52
N LEU A 94 -20.70 -4.06 22.01
CA LEU A 94 -20.43 -2.62 22.08
C LEU A 94 -20.91 -1.91 20.80
N PRO A 95 -21.52 -0.71 20.92
CA PRO A 95 -21.96 0.03 19.73
C PRO A 95 -20.76 0.48 18.87
N ALA A 96 -20.65 -0.09 17.67
CA ALA A 96 -19.53 0.17 16.76
C ALA A 96 -19.34 1.67 16.44
N ILE A 97 -20.44 2.42 16.31
CA ILE A 97 -20.40 3.88 16.08
C ILE A 97 -19.71 4.61 17.24
N GLN A 98 -19.99 4.22 18.49
CA GLN A 98 -19.40 4.87 19.66
C GLN A 98 -17.92 4.54 19.80
N LEU A 99 -17.52 3.31 19.50
CA LEU A 99 -16.11 2.92 19.42
C LEU A 99 -15.37 3.79 18.41
N ARG A 100 -15.93 3.95 17.20
CA ARG A 100 -15.37 4.78 16.13
C ARG A 100 -15.27 6.25 16.52
N ASN A 101 -16.27 6.78 17.24
CA ASN A 101 -16.26 8.14 17.74
C ASN A 101 -15.15 8.37 18.79
N LEU A 102 -14.97 7.42 19.72
CA LEU A 102 -13.91 7.50 20.72
C LEU A 102 -12.52 7.40 20.08
N ALA A 103 -12.35 6.51 19.10
CA ALA A 103 -11.11 6.38 18.35
C ALA A 103 -10.78 7.67 17.57
N ARG A 104 -11.77 8.24 16.86
CA ARG A 104 -11.62 9.53 16.15
C ARG A 104 -11.27 10.65 17.12
N TYR A 105 -11.96 10.69 18.25
CA TYR A 105 -11.68 11.66 19.30
C TYR A 105 -10.23 11.54 19.79
N ALA A 106 -9.73 10.33 20.04
CA ALA A 106 -8.34 10.10 20.43
C ALA A 106 -7.35 10.57 19.36
N GLY A 107 -7.66 10.35 18.07
CA GLY A 107 -6.87 10.81 16.95
C GLY A 107 -6.73 12.34 16.89
N MET A 108 -7.78 13.08 17.25
CA MET A 108 -7.80 14.55 17.21
C MET A 108 -7.30 15.21 18.52
N ALA A 109 -7.56 14.59 19.66
CA ALA A 109 -7.26 15.18 20.96
C ALA A 109 -5.76 15.17 21.27
N SER A 110 -5.27 16.21 21.95
CA SER A 110 -3.87 16.25 22.39
C SER A 110 -3.61 15.20 23.47
N VAL A 111 -2.40 14.63 23.46
CA VAL A 111 -1.97 13.64 24.47
C VAL A 111 -2.12 14.18 25.89
N LYS A 112 -1.73 15.45 26.11
CA LYS A 112 -1.84 16.12 27.41
C LYS A 112 -3.29 16.16 27.92
N TYR A 113 -4.26 16.33 27.02
CA TYR A 113 -5.67 16.32 27.39
C TYR A 113 -6.15 14.91 27.75
N ILE A 114 -5.77 13.90 26.96
CA ILE A 114 -6.11 12.49 27.24
C ILE A 114 -5.49 12.05 28.58
N ALA A 115 -4.25 12.45 28.86
CA ALA A 115 -3.55 12.13 30.10
C ALA A 115 -4.25 12.66 31.36
N ARG A 116 -4.97 13.79 31.26
CA ARG A 116 -5.71 14.41 32.38
C ARG A 116 -7.12 13.86 32.57
N MET A 117 -7.59 12.96 31.69
CA MET A 117 -8.92 12.36 31.82
C MET A 117 -9.03 11.47 33.07
N PRO A 118 -10.25 11.33 33.63
CA PRO A 118 -10.54 10.28 34.60
C PRO A 118 -10.14 8.91 34.05
N GLN A 119 -9.55 8.05 34.90
CA GLN A 119 -8.91 6.80 34.48
C GLN A 119 -9.80 5.94 33.58
N GLN A 120 -11.07 5.79 33.94
CA GLN A 120 -12.04 5.01 33.17
C GLN A 120 -12.26 5.56 31.76
N ARG A 121 -12.41 6.88 31.61
CA ARG A 121 -12.55 7.51 30.29
C ARG A 121 -11.26 7.43 29.49
N LYS A 122 -10.12 7.66 30.13
CA LYS A 122 -8.78 7.56 29.53
C LYS A 122 -8.57 6.19 28.89
N LEU A 123 -8.77 5.12 29.67
CA LEU A 123 -8.60 3.75 29.19
C LEU A 123 -9.60 3.40 28.09
N ALA A 124 -10.85 3.86 28.20
CA ALA A 124 -11.84 3.63 27.15
C ALA A 124 -11.46 4.28 25.81
N VAL A 125 -10.96 5.52 25.87
CA VAL A 125 -10.47 6.27 24.69
C VAL A 125 -9.26 5.59 24.06
N LEU A 126 -8.27 5.20 24.88
CA LEU A 126 -7.06 4.51 24.41
C LEU A 126 -7.38 3.13 23.82
N THR A 127 -8.25 2.37 24.47
CA THR A 127 -8.70 1.05 24.00
C THR A 127 -9.40 1.15 22.64
N ALA A 128 -10.30 2.13 22.49
CA ALA A 128 -10.96 2.40 21.22
C ALA A 128 -9.95 2.83 20.14
N PHE A 129 -9.00 3.69 20.50
CA PHE A 129 -7.96 4.16 19.59
C PHE A 129 -7.10 3.02 19.06
N VAL A 130 -6.49 2.22 19.95
CA VAL A 130 -5.59 1.13 19.55
C VAL A 130 -6.33 0.13 18.65
N LYS A 131 -7.55 -0.26 19.01
CA LYS A 131 -8.34 -1.19 18.19
C LYS A 131 -8.60 -0.65 16.79
N ALA A 132 -8.97 0.62 16.68
CA ALA A 132 -9.25 1.25 15.39
C ALA A 132 -7.97 1.46 14.57
N GLN A 133 -6.89 1.91 15.23
CA GLN A 133 -5.61 2.18 14.57
C GLN A 133 -4.92 0.91 14.10
N GLU A 134 -5.04 -0.22 14.81
CA GLU A 134 -4.49 -1.50 14.34
C GLU A 134 -5.06 -1.87 12.96
N THR A 135 -6.36 -1.67 12.76
CA THR A 135 -7.02 -1.93 11.47
C THR A 135 -6.61 -0.90 10.43
N ALA A 136 -6.69 0.39 10.76
CA ALA A 136 -6.32 1.47 9.84
C ALA A 136 -4.85 1.40 9.40
N ALA A 137 -3.94 1.03 10.30
CA ALA A 137 -2.52 0.91 9.98
C ALA A 137 -2.22 -0.26 9.03
N LEU A 138 -2.99 -1.35 9.12
CA LEU A 138 -2.89 -2.46 8.18
C LEU A 138 -3.41 -2.05 6.80
N ASP A 139 -4.59 -1.42 6.74
CA ASP A 139 -5.19 -0.94 5.49
C ASP A 139 -4.24 0.06 4.80
N GLU A 140 -3.70 1.02 5.54
CA GLU A 140 -2.74 1.99 5.01
C GLU A 140 -1.43 1.34 4.54
N ALA A 141 -0.95 0.26 5.18
CA ALA A 141 0.23 -0.47 4.72
C ALA A 141 -0.05 -1.22 3.40
N VAL A 142 -1.24 -1.80 3.25
CA VAL A 142 -1.68 -2.43 1.99
C VAL A 142 -1.80 -1.39 0.88
N ASP A 143 -2.39 -0.23 1.16
CA ASP A 143 -2.51 0.86 0.18
C ASP A 143 -1.13 1.32 -0.33
N VAL A 144 -0.14 1.49 0.56
CA VAL A 144 1.22 1.86 0.15
C VAL A 144 1.87 0.76 -0.69
N LEU A 145 1.66 -0.52 -0.35
CA LEU A 145 2.19 -1.64 -1.12
C LEU A 145 1.61 -1.67 -2.53
N ASP A 146 0.29 -1.54 -2.66
CA ASP A 146 -0.39 -1.54 -3.96
C ASP A 146 0.13 -0.41 -4.85
N MET A 147 0.30 0.79 -4.29
CA MET A 147 0.86 1.93 -5.01
C MET A 147 2.32 1.70 -5.43
N LEU A 148 3.13 1.06 -4.58
CA LEU A 148 4.51 0.69 -4.91
C LEU A 148 4.60 -0.32 -6.05
N ILE A 149 3.78 -1.37 -6.02
CA ILE A 149 3.72 -2.37 -7.09
C ILE A 149 3.36 -1.70 -8.42
N LEU A 150 2.39 -0.79 -8.38
CA LEU A 150 1.96 -0.03 -9.54
C LEU A 150 3.05 0.92 -10.07
N ASP A 151 3.84 1.54 -9.20
CA ASP A 151 4.97 2.39 -9.64
C ASP A 151 6.12 1.57 -10.21
N ILE A 152 6.46 0.42 -9.60
CA ILE A 152 7.47 -0.51 -10.12
C ILE A 152 7.06 -1.04 -11.50
N THR A 153 5.81 -1.48 -11.66
CA THR A 153 5.32 -1.98 -12.96
C THR A 153 5.29 -0.90 -14.03
N ARG A 154 4.93 0.35 -13.68
CA ARG A 154 5.05 1.49 -14.60
C ARG A 154 6.50 1.78 -14.98
N ALA A 155 7.42 1.76 -14.03
CA ALA A 155 8.85 1.98 -14.28
C ALA A 155 9.44 0.89 -15.17
N ALA A 156 9.11 -0.38 -14.91
CA ALA A 156 9.51 -1.53 -15.72
C ALA A 156 8.99 -1.38 -17.17
N LYS A 157 7.69 -1.08 -17.34
CA LYS A 157 7.09 -0.85 -18.66
C LYS A 157 7.77 0.29 -19.40
N LYS A 158 8.03 1.42 -18.74
CA LYS A 158 8.71 2.58 -19.34
C LYS A 158 10.14 2.23 -19.76
N THR A 159 10.87 1.51 -18.92
CA THR A 159 12.24 1.05 -19.21
C THR A 159 12.23 0.12 -20.41
N GLY A 160 11.26 -0.79 -20.49
CA GLY A 160 11.19 -1.75 -21.58
C GLY A 160 10.72 -1.19 -22.90
N GLN A 161 9.80 -0.24 -22.87
CA GLN A 161 9.49 0.56 -24.05
C GLN A 161 10.72 1.33 -24.55
N LYS A 162 11.50 1.91 -23.63
CA LYS A 162 12.74 2.64 -24.00
C LYS A 162 13.81 1.71 -24.57
N LYS A 163 14.03 0.53 -23.98
CA LYS A 163 14.94 -0.49 -24.52
C LYS A 163 14.44 -0.97 -25.89
N ARG A 164 13.14 -1.25 -26.04
CA ARG A 164 12.54 -1.65 -27.32
C ARG A 164 12.81 -0.63 -28.41
N LEU A 165 12.49 0.64 -28.17
CA LEU A 165 12.72 1.72 -29.12
C LEU A 165 14.19 1.81 -29.57
N ARG A 166 15.14 1.58 -28.67
CA ARG A 166 16.57 1.52 -29.02
C ARG A 166 16.90 0.35 -29.93
N THR A 167 16.35 -0.83 -29.65
CA THR A 167 16.62 -2.05 -30.44
C THR A 167 15.91 -2.10 -31.79
N LEU A 168 14.85 -1.30 -32.01
CA LEU A 168 14.12 -1.30 -33.27
C LEU A 168 15.02 -0.95 -34.47
N LYS A 169 15.96 -0.01 -34.30
CA LYS A 169 16.89 0.35 -35.38
C LYS A 169 17.79 -0.82 -35.80
N ASP A 170 18.22 -1.64 -34.85
CA ASP A 170 19.05 -2.81 -35.12
C ASP A 170 18.22 -3.93 -35.75
N LEU A 171 16.97 -4.09 -35.32
CA LEU A 171 16.00 -5.00 -35.92
C LEU A 171 15.70 -4.60 -37.38
N ASP A 172 15.42 -3.32 -37.64
CA ASP A 172 15.13 -2.80 -38.99
C ASP A 172 16.32 -3.03 -39.94
N ARG A 173 17.55 -2.78 -39.47
CA ARG A 173 18.75 -3.04 -40.26
C ARG A 173 18.89 -4.52 -40.63
N ALA A 174 18.69 -5.41 -39.66
CA ALA A 174 18.78 -6.84 -39.89
C ALA A 174 17.64 -7.35 -40.80
N ALA A 175 16.43 -6.85 -40.60
CA ALA A 175 15.25 -7.20 -41.41
C ALA A 175 15.40 -6.74 -42.87
N LEU A 176 15.89 -5.51 -43.10
CA LEU A 176 16.14 -5.01 -44.46
C LEU A 176 17.20 -5.84 -45.20
N LEU A 177 18.27 -6.25 -44.52
CA LEU A 177 19.31 -7.12 -45.10
C LEU A 177 18.76 -8.51 -45.44
N LEU A 178 17.95 -9.09 -44.56
CA LEU A 178 17.27 -10.37 -44.83
C LEU A 178 16.23 -10.24 -45.95
N ALA A 179 15.47 -9.13 -46.01
CA ALA A 179 14.54 -8.88 -47.10
C ALA A 179 15.26 -8.78 -48.44
N GLN A 180 16.42 -8.12 -48.50
CA GLN A 180 17.25 -8.08 -49.71
C GLN A 180 17.69 -9.48 -50.15
N ALA A 181 18.13 -10.32 -49.20
CA ALA A 181 18.49 -11.70 -49.48
C ALA A 181 17.29 -12.52 -49.99
N CYS A 182 16.11 -12.36 -49.40
CA CYS A 182 14.89 -13.02 -49.84
C CYS A 182 14.42 -12.54 -51.22
N SER A 183 14.57 -11.24 -51.55
CA SER A 183 14.24 -10.73 -52.88
C SER A 183 15.11 -11.35 -53.97
N LEU A 184 16.40 -11.60 -53.68
CA LEU A 184 17.29 -12.33 -54.60
C LEU A 184 16.86 -13.79 -54.77
N LEU A 185 16.36 -14.42 -53.69
CA LEU A 185 15.84 -15.78 -53.72
C LEU A 185 14.52 -15.90 -54.51
N LEU A 186 13.68 -14.87 -54.47
CA LEU A 186 12.39 -14.84 -55.16
C LEU A 186 12.48 -14.35 -56.62
N ALA A 187 13.64 -13.86 -57.05
CA ALA A 187 13.84 -13.40 -58.42
C ALA A 187 13.99 -14.60 -59.37
N GLU A 188 13.13 -14.69 -60.39
CA GLU A 188 13.06 -15.81 -61.35
C GLU A 188 14.26 -15.92 -62.33
N GLN A 189 15.34 -15.14 -62.13
CA GLN A 189 16.46 -15.04 -63.08
C GLN A 189 17.70 -15.89 -62.77
N ALA A 190 17.75 -16.61 -61.64
CA ALA A 190 18.93 -17.39 -61.25
C ALA A 190 18.67 -18.90 -61.38
N ASP A 191 19.64 -19.64 -61.93
CA ASP A 191 19.67 -21.10 -61.89
C ASP A 191 19.74 -21.56 -60.42
N ASP A 192 18.88 -22.50 -60.01
CA ASP A 192 18.75 -22.95 -58.61
C ASP A 192 20.09 -23.44 -58.04
N ALA A 193 20.97 -23.94 -58.91
CA ALA A 193 22.32 -24.40 -58.56
C ALA A 193 23.26 -23.26 -58.10
N GLU A 194 23.10 -22.05 -58.62
CA GLU A 194 24.01 -20.91 -58.38
C GLU A 194 23.44 -19.89 -57.38
N LEU A 195 22.13 -19.97 -57.08
CA LEU A 195 21.40 -19.03 -56.22
C LEU A 195 22.10 -18.70 -54.89
N ARG A 196 22.66 -19.72 -54.21
CA ARG A 196 23.36 -19.54 -52.93
C ARG A 196 24.66 -18.75 -53.10
N GLU A 197 25.40 -18.98 -54.18
CA GLU A 197 26.61 -18.23 -54.48
C GLU A 197 26.29 -16.79 -54.89
N THR A 198 25.20 -16.57 -55.63
CA THR A 198 24.72 -15.22 -55.99
C THR A 198 24.33 -14.40 -54.76
N ILE A 199 23.62 -15.02 -53.81
CA ILE A 199 23.25 -14.38 -52.53
C ILE A 199 24.50 -14.07 -51.70
N PHE A 200 25.46 -14.99 -51.58
CA PHE A 200 26.67 -14.76 -50.78
C PHE A 200 27.66 -13.78 -51.41
N SER A 201 27.69 -13.69 -52.73
CA SER A 201 28.43 -12.67 -53.47
C SER A 201 27.88 -11.27 -53.17
N SER A 202 26.56 -11.13 -53.03
CA SER A 202 25.90 -9.85 -52.72
C SER A 202 25.92 -9.52 -51.22
N ILE A 203 25.77 -10.53 -50.36
CA ILE A 203 25.68 -10.39 -48.90
C ILE A 203 26.55 -11.47 -48.26
N PRO A 204 27.67 -11.11 -47.60
CA PRO A 204 28.55 -12.08 -46.98
C PRO A 204 27.82 -13.00 -45.99
N LYS A 205 28.12 -14.30 -46.04
CA LYS A 205 27.51 -15.32 -45.17
C LYS A 205 27.56 -14.96 -43.68
N SER A 206 28.66 -14.34 -43.22
CA SER A 206 28.82 -13.89 -41.83
C SER A 206 27.81 -12.80 -41.44
N ARG A 207 27.58 -11.81 -42.30
CA ARG A 207 26.60 -10.75 -42.07
C ARG A 207 25.16 -11.25 -42.14
N LEU A 208 24.89 -12.22 -43.00
CA LEU A 208 23.58 -12.86 -43.08
C LEU A 208 23.30 -13.66 -41.80
N ALA A 209 24.27 -14.43 -41.31
CA ALA A 209 24.17 -15.15 -40.04
C ALA A 209 24.01 -14.20 -38.83
N GLU A 210 24.75 -13.08 -38.81
CA GLU A 210 24.60 -12.05 -37.78
C GLU A 210 23.20 -11.43 -37.79
N SER A 211 22.66 -11.13 -38.98
CA SER A 211 21.32 -10.57 -39.13
C SER A 211 20.22 -11.54 -38.69
N VAL A 212 20.35 -12.83 -39.03
CA VAL A 212 19.45 -13.89 -38.52
C VAL A 212 19.50 -13.97 -37.00
N SER A 213 20.70 -13.98 -36.41
CA SER A 213 20.88 -13.99 -34.96
C SER A 213 20.23 -12.75 -34.30
N LYS A 214 20.44 -11.56 -34.88
CA LYS A 214 19.88 -10.30 -34.38
C LYS A 214 18.35 -10.27 -34.46
N VAL A 215 17.75 -10.78 -35.54
CA VAL A 215 16.29 -10.91 -35.63
C VAL A 215 15.77 -11.92 -34.61
N ASN A 216 16.41 -13.07 -34.42
CA ASN A 216 15.98 -14.06 -33.42
C ASN A 216 16.10 -13.53 -31.98
N GLU A 217 17.11 -12.71 -31.69
CA GLU A 217 17.29 -12.05 -30.39
C GLU A 217 16.24 -10.96 -30.14
N LEU A 218 15.94 -10.15 -31.16
CA LEU A 218 15.15 -8.92 -31.01
C LEU A 218 13.66 -9.07 -31.37
N ALA A 219 13.29 -10.06 -32.18
CA ALA A 219 11.91 -10.34 -32.51
C ALA A 219 11.18 -10.87 -31.27
N ARG A 220 9.99 -10.33 -31.02
CA ARG A 220 9.16 -10.73 -29.89
C ARG A 220 7.74 -11.03 -30.39
N PRO A 221 7.09 -12.10 -29.89
CA PRO A 221 5.66 -12.33 -30.14
C PRO A 221 4.83 -11.19 -29.51
N GLN A 222 3.61 -10.99 -30.03
CA GLN A 222 2.78 -9.80 -29.73
C GLN A 222 2.45 -9.58 -28.23
N ASN A 223 2.58 -10.60 -27.37
CA ASN A 223 2.17 -10.58 -25.96
C ASN A 223 3.33 -10.56 -24.94
N ASN A 224 4.46 -9.91 -25.24
CA ASN A 224 5.55 -9.84 -24.26
C ASN A 224 5.32 -8.72 -23.22
N ASN A 225 5.19 -9.09 -21.94
CA ASN A 225 4.73 -8.24 -20.83
C ASN A 225 5.84 -7.52 -20.05
N PHE A 226 7.04 -7.36 -20.60
CA PHE A 226 8.16 -6.63 -19.96
C PHE A 226 8.56 -7.15 -18.55
N HIS A 227 8.26 -8.42 -18.24
CA HIS A 227 8.54 -9.00 -16.91
C HIS A 227 10.02 -9.00 -16.54
N ASP A 228 10.91 -9.13 -17.52
CA ASP A 228 12.37 -9.08 -17.33
C ASP A 228 12.88 -7.73 -16.80
N GLU A 229 12.04 -6.69 -16.80
CA GLU A 229 12.40 -5.33 -16.39
C GLU A 229 11.83 -4.93 -15.03
N MET A 230 11.19 -5.89 -14.34
CA MET A 230 10.66 -5.71 -12.99
C MET A 230 11.71 -5.94 -11.88
N VAL A 231 12.91 -6.43 -12.23
CA VAL A 231 14.03 -6.72 -11.32
C VAL A 231 14.96 -5.53 -11.16
#